data_AF-A0A9P6YHF1-F1
#
_entry.id   AF-A0A9P6YHF1-F1
#
_cell.length_a   1.000
_cell.length_b   1.000
_cell.length_c   1.000
_cell.angle_alpha   90.00
_cell.angle_beta   90.00
_cell.angle_gamma   90.00
#
_symmetry.space_group_name_H-M   'P 1'
#
loop_
_entity.id
_entity.type
_entity.pdbx_description
1 polymer ?
#
loop_
_entity_poly.entity_id
_entity_poly.type
_entity_poly.pdbx_seq_one_letter_code
_entity_poly.pdbx_strand_id
1 'polypeptide(L)'
;MKERYEFARAHLSWTINDWKKVIFNDEIKVNRIGSDGLQWTWTNVANLKDFQVQHMIKLGGGSLILWGCLTWHGVGCLSNIKGSIKSDFYIVLLEDELMKMID
;
A
#
# COMPACT_ATOMS: atom_id res chain seq x y z
N MET A 1 16.04 13.45 -6.00
CA MET A 1 16.08 13.01 -7.41
C MET A 1 17.37 12.23 -7.72
N LYS A 2 18.54 12.67 -7.24
CA LYS A 2 19.82 11.95 -7.38
C LYS A 2 19.78 10.49 -6.92
N GLU A 3 19.25 10.20 -5.74
CA GLU A 3 19.17 8.82 -5.21
C GLU A 3 18.32 7.89 -6.08
N ARG A 4 17.15 8.36 -6.54
CA ARG A 4 16.30 7.61 -7.47
C ARG A 4 17.02 7.32 -8.80
N TYR A 5 17.79 8.29 -9.28
CA TYR A 5 18.60 8.13 -10.50
C TYR A 5 19.72 7.10 -10.31
N GLU A 6 20.46 7.18 -9.21
CA GLU A 6 21.53 6.21 -8.92
C GLU A 6 20.98 4.79 -8.71
N PHE A 7 19.83 4.65 -8.04
CA PHE A 7 19.15 3.36 -7.91
C PHE A 7 18.79 2.78 -9.30
N ALA A 8 18.13 3.57 -10.15
CA ALA A 8 17.76 3.13 -11.50
C ALA A 8 18.99 2.78 -12.35
N ARG A 9 20.07 3.57 -12.25
CA ARG A 9 21.34 3.27 -12.94
C ARG A 9 21.99 1.98 -12.46
N ALA A 10 22.04 1.75 -11.15
CA ALA A 10 22.63 0.55 -10.55
C ALA A 10 21.90 -0.75 -10.95
N HIS A 11 20.60 -0.66 -11.19
CA HIS A 11 19.75 -1.80 -11.56
C HIS A 11 19.46 -1.87 -13.07
N LEU A 12 20.07 -1.00 -13.88
CA LEU A 12 19.80 -0.91 -15.32
C LEU A 12 20.16 -2.20 -16.08
N SER A 13 21.24 -2.87 -15.65
CA SER A 13 21.71 -4.11 -16.26
C SER A 13 21.10 -5.37 -15.66
N TRP A 14 20.14 -5.24 -14.73
CA TRP A 14 19.52 -6.40 -14.10
C TRP A 14 18.70 -7.18 -15.12
N THR A 15 18.94 -8.49 -15.14
CA THR A 15 18.19 -9.42 -15.98
C THR A 15 16.86 -9.77 -15.34
N ILE A 16 15.97 -10.41 -16.11
CA ILE A 16 14.73 -10.96 -15.56
C ILE A 16 15.04 -11.91 -14.39
N ASN A 17 16.11 -12.69 -14.46
CA ASN A 17 16.49 -13.62 -13.39
C ASN A 17 16.98 -12.92 -12.11
N ASP A 18 17.45 -11.67 -12.21
CA ASP A 18 17.77 -10.87 -11.03
C ASP A 18 16.50 -10.32 -10.39
N TRP A 19 15.58 -9.80 -11.20
CA TRP A 19 14.26 -9.36 -10.73
C TRP A 19 13.43 -10.50 -10.12
N LYS A 20 13.60 -11.74 -10.58
CA LYS A 20 12.96 -12.93 -10.00
C LYS A 20 13.29 -13.15 -8.52
N LYS A 21 14.43 -12.64 -8.05
CA LYS A 21 14.90 -12.78 -6.66
C LYS A 21 14.39 -11.67 -5.76
N VAL A 22 13.72 -10.66 -6.30
CA VAL A 22 13.19 -9.52 -5.53
C VAL A 22 11.84 -9.89 -4.96
N ILE A 23 11.65 -9.55 -3.69
CA ILE A 23 10.35 -9.58 -3.02
C ILE A 23 9.97 -8.13 -2.73
N PHE A 24 8.86 -7.68 -3.33
CA PHE A 24 8.29 -6.37 -3.03
C PHE A 24 7.35 -6.53 -1.84
N ASN A 25 7.41 -5.63 -0.86
CA ASN A 25 6.45 -5.58 0.24
C ASN A 25 6.03 -4.12 0.46
N ASP A 26 4.82 -3.94 0.96
CA ASP A 26 4.28 -2.62 1.28
C ASP A 26 3.08 -2.76 2.23
N GLU A 27 2.70 -1.64 2.86
CA GLU A 27 1.47 -1.51 3.63
C GLU A 27 0.41 -0.75 2.85
N ILE A 28 -0.82 -1.28 2.88
CA ILE A 28 -1.98 -0.63 2.30
C ILE A 28 -3.06 -0.39 3.36
N LYS A 29 -3.57 0.84 3.39
CA LYS A 29 -4.75 1.20 4.17
C LYS A 29 -5.99 1.04 3.30
N VAL A 30 -6.90 0.17 3.72
CA VAL A 30 -8.20 -0.04 3.09
C VAL A 30 -9.29 0.56 3.97
N ASN A 31 -9.88 1.66 3.52
CA ASN A 31 -10.98 2.31 4.22
C ASN A 31 -12.28 1.56 4.01
N ARG A 32 -13.04 1.33 5.08
CA ARG A 32 -14.38 0.73 4.98
C ARG A 32 -15.40 1.68 4.36
N ILE A 33 -15.24 3.00 4.58
CA ILE A 33 -16.15 4.02 4.05
C ILE A 33 -15.33 5.18 3.49
N GLY A 34 -15.59 5.50 2.21
CA GLY A 34 -14.97 6.62 1.52
C GLY A 34 -13.54 6.32 1.05
N SER A 35 -13.08 7.12 0.09
CA SER A 35 -11.69 7.13 -0.36
C SER A 35 -10.97 8.30 0.31
N ASP A 36 -9.68 8.14 0.59
CA ASP A 36 -8.83 9.26 1.03
C ASP A 36 -8.45 10.18 -0.16
N GLY A 37 -8.79 9.77 -1.39
CA GLY A 37 -8.49 10.52 -2.62
C GLY A 37 -9.52 11.59 -2.97
N LEU A 38 -9.13 12.49 -3.89
CA LEU A 38 -10.04 13.48 -4.46
C LEU A 38 -11.18 12.78 -5.21
N GLN A 39 -12.42 13.23 -4.94
CA GLN A 39 -13.56 12.92 -5.78
C GLN A 39 -13.83 14.04 -6.77
N TRP A 40 -14.17 13.64 -7.99
CA TRP A 40 -14.51 14.53 -9.08
C TRP A 40 -16.00 14.42 -9.36
N THR A 41 -16.66 15.56 -9.50
CA THR A 41 -18.07 15.65 -9.90
C THR A 41 -18.22 16.71 -10.98
N TRP A 42 -19.16 16.51 -11.89
CA TRP A 42 -19.48 17.46 -12.93
C TRP A 42 -20.61 18.37 -12.46
N THR A 43 -20.41 19.68 -12.56
CA THR A 43 -21.45 20.68 -12.25
C THR A 43 -21.49 21.75 -13.33
N ASN A 44 -22.69 22.19 -13.67
CA ASN A 44 -22.95 23.34 -14.53
C ASN A 44 -23.43 24.58 -13.74
N VAL A 45 -23.44 24.47 -12.41
CA VAL A 45 -23.83 25.53 -11.47
C VAL A 45 -22.69 25.83 -10.51
N ALA A 46 -22.60 27.08 -10.07
CA ALA A 46 -21.48 27.56 -9.23
C ALA A 46 -21.40 26.86 -7.87
N ASN A 47 -22.52 26.40 -7.33
CA ASN A 47 -22.60 25.68 -6.05
C ASN A 47 -22.89 24.20 -6.28
N LEU A 48 -22.16 23.32 -5.59
CA LEU A 48 -22.42 21.89 -5.59
C LEU A 48 -23.72 21.58 -4.84
N LYS A 49 -24.51 20.63 -5.36
CA LYS A 49 -25.68 20.08 -4.65
C LYS A 49 -25.24 19.03 -3.64
N ASP A 50 -26.03 18.80 -2.59
CA ASP A 50 -25.68 17.85 -1.52
C ASP A 50 -25.32 16.44 -2.03
N PHE A 51 -26.06 15.92 -3.02
CA PHE A 51 -25.75 14.59 -3.59
C PHE A 51 -24.45 14.55 -4.42
N GLN A 52 -23.90 15.71 -4.78
CA GLN A 52 -22.63 15.85 -5.50
C GLN A 52 -21.43 16.01 -4.54
N VAL A 53 -21.69 16.09 -3.23
CA VAL A 53 -20.67 16.23 -2.19
C VAL A 53 -20.66 14.97 -1.35
N GLN A 54 -19.49 14.33 -1.24
CA GLN A 54 -19.33 13.25 -0.27
C GLN A 54 -19.12 13.85 1.12
N HIS A 55 -20.05 13.58 2.03
CA HIS A 55 -19.93 14.03 3.41
C HIS A 55 -18.74 13.37 4.10
N MET A 56 -17.89 14.18 4.74
CA MET A 56 -16.74 13.71 5.50
C MET A 56 -17.22 13.06 6.82
N ILE A 57 -17.07 11.74 6.93
CA ILE A 57 -17.33 11.02 8.18
C ILE A 57 -16.11 11.20 9.09
N LYS A 58 -16.19 12.16 10.02
CA LYS A 58 -15.05 12.56 10.85
C LYS A 58 -14.58 11.51 11.87
N LEU A 59 -15.37 10.47 12.18
CA LEU A 59 -15.15 9.71 13.43
C LEU A 59 -15.71 8.26 13.47
N GLY A 60 -15.75 7.50 12.37
CA GLY A 60 -16.35 6.15 12.49
C GLY A 60 -16.37 5.21 11.29
N GLY A 61 -15.65 5.51 10.20
CA GLY A 61 -15.63 4.60 9.05
C GLY A 61 -14.95 3.27 9.37
N GLY A 62 -13.81 3.33 10.08
CA GLY A 62 -12.89 2.21 10.26
C GLY A 62 -12.04 1.99 9.01
N SER A 63 -10.80 1.55 9.20
CA SER A 63 -9.89 1.17 8.13
C SER A 63 -9.09 -0.05 8.57
N LEU A 64 -8.77 -0.92 7.61
CA LEU A 64 -7.79 -1.98 7.80
C LEU A 64 -6.44 -1.49 7.30
N ILE A 65 -5.37 -1.81 8.03
CA ILE A 65 -4.02 -1.68 7.52
C ILE A 65 -3.57 -3.11 7.24
N LEU A 66 -3.28 -3.39 5.98
CA LEU A 66 -2.80 -4.69 5.54
C LEU A 66 -1.33 -4.53 5.16
N TRP A 67 -0.52 -5.48 5.56
CA TRP A 67 0.82 -5.67 5.00
C TRP A 67 0.77 -6.82 4.02
N GLY A 68 1.45 -6.68 2.89
CA GLY A 68 1.61 -7.81 2.00
C GLY A 68 2.86 -7.72 1.16
N CYS A 69 3.16 -8.83 0.49
CA CYS A 69 4.30 -8.90 -0.41
C CYS A 69 3.95 -9.58 -1.73
N LEU A 70 4.79 -9.32 -2.74
CA LEU A 70 4.67 -9.82 -4.10
C LEU A 70 6.03 -10.36 -4.51
N THR A 71 6.01 -11.57 -5.07
CA THR A 71 7.18 -12.21 -5.65
C THR A 71 6.95 -12.39 -7.15
N TRP A 72 8.00 -12.79 -7.87
CA TRP A 72 7.84 -13.18 -9.27
C TRP A 72 6.85 -14.34 -9.47
N HIS A 73 6.75 -15.25 -8.49
CA HIS A 73 5.87 -16.42 -8.58
C HIS A 73 4.40 -16.09 -8.30
N GLY A 74 4.11 -14.88 -7.80
CA GLY A 74 2.75 -14.43 -7.54
C GLY A 74 2.62 -13.64 -6.25
N VAL A 75 1.38 -13.55 -5.79
CA VAL A 75 1.02 -12.85 -4.56
C VAL A 75 1.54 -13.62 -3.36
N GLY A 76 2.22 -12.91 -2.47
CA GLY A 76 2.73 -13.41 -1.21
C GLY A 76 1.70 -13.40 -0.09
N CYS A 77 2.17 -13.39 1.16
CA CYS A 77 1.31 -13.28 2.32
C CYS A 77 0.63 -11.89 2.36
N LEU A 78 -0.58 -11.86 2.93
CA LEU A 78 -1.34 -10.65 3.21
C LEU A 78 -1.86 -10.73 4.65
N SER A 79 -1.31 -9.89 5.52
CA SER A 79 -1.56 -9.92 6.97
C SER A 79 -2.19 -8.64 7.46
N ASN A 80 -3.23 -8.77 8.27
CA ASN A 80 -3.91 -7.65 8.88
C ASN A 80 -3.13 -7.13 10.09
N ILE A 81 -2.66 -5.89 10.00
CA ILE A 81 -2.00 -5.19 11.09
C ILE A 81 -3.07 -4.59 12.00
N LYS A 82 -3.14 -5.11 13.23
CA LYS A 82 -4.04 -4.58 14.26
C LYS A 82 -3.35 -3.47 15.05
N GLY A 83 -3.78 -2.23 14.83
CA GLY A 83 -3.32 -1.06 15.60
C GLY A 83 -2.23 -0.26 14.91
N SER A 84 -1.42 0.46 15.72
CA SER A 84 -0.32 1.28 15.20
C SER A 84 0.88 0.41 14.84
N ILE A 85 1.44 0.59 13.65
CA ILE A 85 2.72 0.00 13.27
C ILE A 85 3.82 0.60 14.16
N LYS A 86 4.55 -0.26 14.87
CA LYS A 86 5.80 0.08 15.56
C LYS A 86 6.91 -0.77 14.96
N SER A 87 8.15 -0.29 15.04
CA SER A 87 9.34 -0.99 14.54
C SER A 87 9.38 -2.44 15.01
N ASP A 88 9.16 -2.67 16.30
CA ASP A 88 9.32 -3.98 16.93
C ASP A 88 8.26 -4.96 16.43
N PHE A 89 7.04 -4.48 16.22
CA PHE A 89 5.96 -5.27 15.61
C PHE A 89 6.29 -5.61 14.15
N TYR A 90 6.88 -4.66 13.41
CA TYR A 90 7.24 -4.88 12.02
C TYR A 90 8.33 -5.94 11.87
N ILE A 91 9.33 -5.97 12.76
CA ILE A 91 10.37 -7.02 12.78
C ILE A 91 9.73 -8.40 12.95
N VAL A 92 8.86 -8.55 13.95
CA VAL A 92 8.13 -9.81 14.20
C VAL A 92 7.28 -10.20 13.00
N LEU A 93 6.58 -9.25 12.39
CA LEU A 93 5.78 -9.49 11.18
C LEU A 93 6.63 -10.01 10.02
N LEU A 94 7.82 -9.45 9.79
CA LEU A 94 8.73 -9.93 8.75
C LEU A 94 9.24 -11.34 9.05
N GLU A 95 9.62 -11.63 10.31
CA GLU A 95 10.03 -12.97 10.71
C GLU A 95 8.90 -13.99 10.56
N ASP A 96 7.68 -13.61 10.92
CA ASP A 96 6.54 -14.52 10.90
C ASP A 96 5.93 -14.73 9.50
N GLU A 97 5.95 -13.73 8.64
CA GLU A 97 5.24 -13.77 7.36
C GLU A 97 6.18 -13.85 6.16
N LEU A 98 7.26 -13.05 6.17
CA LEU A 98 8.18 -12.99 5.05
C LEU A 98 9.15 -14.18 5.06
N MET A 99 9.79 -14.47 6.20
CA MET A 99 10.80 -15.53 6.27
C MET A 99 10.21 -16.91 5.99
N LYS A 100 8.98 -17.18 6.45
CA LYS A 100 8.27 -18.44 6.18
C LYS A 100 7.96 -18.68 4.70
N MET A 101 8.05 -17.66 3.85
CA MET A 101 7.85 -17.80 2.39
C MET A 101 9.15 -17.94 1.60
N ILE A 102 10.30 -17.69 2.23
CA ILE A 102 11.61 -17.75 1.55
C ILE A 102 12.24 -19.15 1.71
N ASP A 103 11.76 -19.95 2.65
CA ASP A 103 12.10 -21.37 2.84
C ASP A 103 11.43 -22.30 1.81
#